data_AF-A0A935S733-F1
#
_entry.id   AF-A0A935S733-F1
#
_cell.length_a   1.000
_cell.length_b   1.000
_cell.length_c   1.000
_cell.angle_alpha   90.00
_cell.angle_beta   90.00
_cell.angle_gamma   90.00
#
_symmetry.space_group_name_H-M   'P 1'
#
loop_
_entity.id
_entity.type
_entity.pdbx_description
1 polymer ?
#
loop_
_entity_poly.entity_id
_entity_poly.type
_entity_poly.pdbx_seq_one_letter_code
_entity_poly.pdbx_strand_id
1 'polypeptide(L)'
;MRKIYQSLLLVCFLFAFNSTRAQVTGIKTIFVDYPSIQAAIADLNFQGVGAGGATINIPAGYSETFSVQVVLTMTSNPSSQANPLMFRKSGAGTNPLIRAFSPGVSTSVDGILILNGCDNVTIDGIDLAENPGNSTPTQLMEFGYALVKVSGTNGCWNNTIKNCSVTLS
;
A
#
# COMPACT_ATOMS: atom_id res chain seq x y z
N MET A 1 -37.69 5.48 38.95
CA MET A 1 -37.57 6.14 37.63
C MET A 1 -36.20 6.76 37.39
N ARG A 2 -35.70 7.69 38.23
CA ARG A 2 -34.40 8.38 38.03
C ARG A 2 -33.15 7.46 37.92
N LYS A 3 -33.12 6.32 38.64
CA LYS A 3 -32.02 5.33 38.58
C LYS A 3 -31.99 4.50 37.28
N ILE A 4 -33.15 4.29 36.64
CA ILE A 4 -33.26 3.53 35.38
C ILE A 4 -32.71 4.36 34.21
N TYR A 5 -32.97 5.67 34.18
CA TYR A 5 -32.40 6.58 33.19
C TYR A 5 -30.89 6.71 33.32
N GLN A 6 -30.35 6.68 34.54
CA GLN A 6 -28.89 6.71 34.77
C GLN A 6 -28.20 5.42 34.29
N SER A 7 -28.81 4.25 34.52
CA SER A 7 -28.32 2.98 33.99
C SER A 7 -28.42 2.88 32.46
N LEU A 8 -29.49 3.42 31.86
CA LEU A 8 -29.68 3.45 30.41
C LEU A 8 -28.67 4.39 29.72
N LEU A 9 -28.36 5.54 30.31
CA LEU A 9 -27.33 6.46 29.83
C LEU A 9 -25.91 5.87 29.93
N LEU A 10 -25.62 5.10 30.98
CA LEU A 10 -24.32 4.45 31.17
C LEU A 10 -24.09 3.34 30.13
N VAL A 11 -25.14 2.58 29.77
CA VAL A 11 -25.09 1.55 28.73
C VAL A 11 -24.91 2.18 27.34
N CYS A 12 -25.58 3.30 27.04
CA CYS A 12 -25.38 4.01 25.77
C CYS A 12 -23.96 4.61 25.63
N PHE A 13 -23.33 5.04 26.73
CA PHE A 13 -21.96 5.55 26.71
C PHE A 13 -20.90 4.44 26.49
N LEU A 14 -21.20 3.19 26.90
CA LEU A 14 -20.34 2.02 26.66
C LEU A 14 -20.35 1.54 25.20
N PHE A 15 -21.38 1.89 24.41
CA PHE A 15 -21.45 1.59 22.97
C PHE A 15 -20.87 2.71 22.08
N ALA A 16 -20.51 3.87 22.63
CA ALA A 16 -20.20 5.07 21.85
C ALA A 16 -18.78 5.13 21.25
N PHE A 17 -17.92 4.13 21.42
CA PHE A 17 -16.51 4.22 20.98
C PHE A 17 -15.92 2.96 20.33
N ASN A 18 -16.73 2.13 19.68
CA ASN A 18 -16.20 1.14 18.74
C ASN A 18 -16.23 1.71 17.32
N SER A 19 -15.23 2.54 16.99
CA SER A 19 -14.92 2.85 15.59
C SER A 19 -14.44 1.56 14.94
N THR A 20 -15.36 0.75 14.41
CA THR A 20 -15.00 -0.40 13.58
C THR A 20 -14.26 0.14 12.36
N ARG A 21 -12.96 -0.13 12.29
CA ARG A 21 -12.15 0.26 11.13
C ARG A 21 -12.56 -0.64 9.99
N ALA A 22 -13.13 -0.05 8.93
CA ALA A 22 -13.38 -0.79 7.70
C ALA A 22 -12.02 -1.09 7.04
N GLN A 23 -11.52 -2.30 7.24
CA GLN A 23 -10.31 -2.79 6.58
C GLN A 23 -10.52 -2.84 5.07
N VAL A 24 -9.45 -2.69 4.29
CA VAL A 24 -9.51 -2.82 2.83
C VAL A 24 -9.76 -4.30 2.51
N THR A 25 -10.86 -4.61 1.84
CA THR A 25 -11.26 -5.99 1.49
C THR A 25 -11.87 -6.05 0.10
N GLY A 26 -11.83 -7.24 -0.50
CA GLY A 26 -12.42 -7.52 -1.80
C GLY A 26 -11.66 -6.85 -2.95
N ILE A 27 -12.36 -6.59 -4.04
CA ILE A 27 -11.79 -5.93 -5.22
C ILE A 27 -11.99 -4.42 -5.11
N LYS A 28 -10.91 -3.67 -5.26
CA LYS A 28 -10.85 -2.22 -5.38
C LYS A 28 -10.17 -1.85 -6.69
N THR A 29 -10.61 -0.79 -7.35
CA THR A 29 -10.07 -0.41 -8.66
C THR A 29 -9.64 1.05 -8.66
N ILE A 30 -8.44 1.34 -9.20
CA ILE A 30 -7.99 2.72 -9.40
C ILE A 30 -8.94 3.45 -10.37
N PHE A 31 -9.23 4.71 -10.08
CA PHE A 31 -10.29 5.56 -10.67
C PHE A 31 -11.74 5.19 -10.32
N VAL A 32 -11.97 4.14 -9.54
CA VAL A 32 -13.32 3.77 -9.05
C VAL A 32 -13.37 3.91 -7.54
N ASP A 33 -12.52 3.16 -6.83
CA ASP A 33 -12.46 3.15 -5.37
C ASP A 33 -11.39 4.09 -4.82
N TYR A 34 -10.26 4.20 -5.53
CA TYR A 34 -9.15 5.07 -5.16
C TYR A 34 -8.75 5.97 -6.33
N PRO A 35 -8.41 7.25 -6.09
CA PRO A 35 -7.97 8.13 -7.15
C PRO A 35 -6.59 7.77 -7.70
N SER A 36 -5.76 7.08 -6.91
CA SER A 36 -4.39 6.71 -7.27
C SER A 36 -3.89 5.48 -6.50
N ILE A 37 -2.77 4.89 -6.93
CA ILE A 37 -2.10 3.79 -6.23
C ILE A 37 -1.55 4.30 -4.90
N GLN A 38 -0.96 5.49 -4.87
CA GLN A 38 -0.45 6.09 -3.62
C GLN A 38 -1.58 6.28 -2.59
N ALA A 39 -2.78 6.68 -3.02
CA ALA A 39 -3.95 6.79 -2.14
C ALA A 39 -4.43 5.42 -1.61
N ALA A 40 -4.43 4.39 -2.45
CA ALA A 40 -4.76 3.03 -2.03
C ALA A 40 -3.76 2.49 -0.98
N ILE A 41 -2.46 2.75 -1.18
CA ILE A 41 -1.42 2.36 -0.21
C ILE A 41 -1.57 3.13 1.11
N ALA A 42 -1.92 4.42 1.07
CA ALA A 42 -2.18 5.20 2.27
C ALA A 42 -3.35 4.61 3.08
N ASP A 43 -4.44 4.22 2.43
CA ASP A 43 -5.59 3.58 3.09
C ASP A 43 -5.25 2.19 3.62
N LEU A 44 -4.48 1.38 2.88
CA LEU A 44 -3.95 0.09 3.36
C LEU A 44 -3.04 0.27 4.57
N ASN A 45 -2.16 1.25 4.59
CA ASN A 45 -1.34 1.52 5.77
C ASN A 45 -2.16 1.99 6.96
N PHE A 46 -3.23 2.72 6.69
CA PHE A 46 -4.14 3.16 7.73
C PHE A 46 -4.95 1.96 8.25
N GLN A 47 -5.82 1.37 7.44
CA GLN A 47 -6.81 0.37 7.85
C GLN A 47 -6.29 -1.08 7.86
N GLY A 48 -5.31 -1.38 7.01
CA GLY A 48 -4.83 -2.74 6.73
C GLY A 48 -5.80 -3.57 5.90
N VAL A 49 -5.56 -4.89 5.86
CA VAL A 49 -6.28 -5.82 4.99
C VAL A 49 -7.35 -6.59 5.76
N GLY A 50 -8.54 -6.65 5.19
CA GLY A 50 -9.71 -7.29 5.79
C GLY A 50 -9.86 -8.76 5.45
N ALA A 51 -10.87 -9.37 6.06
CA ALA A 51 -11.21 -10.77 5.85
C ALA A 51 -11.35 -11.10 4.35
N GLY A 52 -10.74 -12.21 3.92
CA GLY A 52 -10.75 -12.66 2.52
C GLY A 52 -9.72 -11.95 1.62
N GLY A 53 -8.95 -10.99 2.17
CA GLY A 53 -7.91 -10.28 1.44
C GLY A 53 -8.42 -9.09 0.63
N ALA A 54 -7.48 -8.42 -0.02
CA ALA A 54 -7.74 -7.27 -0.88
C ALA A 54 -7.04 -7.41 -2.23
N THR A 55 -7.72 -7.02 -3.29
CA THR A 55 -7.15 -6.88 -4.64
C THR A 55 -7.32 -5.44 -5.10
N ILE A 56 -6.21 -4.77 -5.37
CA ILE A 56 -6.18 -3.47 -6.04
C ILE A 56 -5.96 -3.74 -7.53
N ASN A 57 -7.00 -3.54 -8.34
CA ASN A 57 -6.94 -3.55 -9.79
C ASN A 57 -6.44 -2.20 -10.29
N ILE A 58 -5.37 -2.20 -11.08
CA ILE A 58 -4.81 -1.02 -11.72
C ILE A 58 -5.03 -1.13 -13.24
N PRO A 59 -5.84 -0.26 -13.87
CA PRO A 59 -6.12 -0.33 -15.30
C PRO A 59 -4.85 -0.31 -16.16
N ALA A 60 -4.78 -1.17 -17.18
CA ALA A 60 -3.68 -1.18 -18.14
C ALA A 60 -3.43 0.22 -18.73
N GLY A 61 -2.16 0.58 -18.88
CA GLY A 61 -1.74 1.91 -19.33
C GLY A 61 -1.88 3.05 -18.31
N TYR A 62 -2.36 2.79 -17.08
CA TYR A 62 -2.35 3.78 -16.00
C TYR A 62 -0.92 4.28 -15.73
N SER A 63 -0.76 5.57 -15.46
CA SER A 63 0.52 6.10 -15.01
C SER A 63 0.33 7.08 -13.85
N GLU A 64 1.24 6.99 -12.89
CA GLU A 64 1.32 7.87 -11.74
C GLU A 64 2.77 8.21 -11.45
N THR A 65 3.03 9.43 -11.00
CA THR A 65 4.31 9.79 -10.38
C THR A 65 4.03 9.93 -8.89
N PHE A 66 4.73 9.16 -8.06
CA PHE A 66 4.62 9.33 -6.61
C PHE A 66 5.08 10.71 -6.20
N SER A 67 4.40 11.31 -5.23
CA SER A 67 4.73 12.67 -4.78
C SER A 67 5.80 12.69 -3.69
N VAL A 68 5.97 11.55 -3.01
CA VAL A 68 6.89 11.32 -1.90
C VAL A 68 7.29 9.84 -1.89
N GLN A 69 8.23 9.47 -1.02
CA GLN A 69 8.55 8.07 -0.78
C GLN A 69 7.32 7.29 -0.28
N VAL A 70 7.06 6.15 -0.92
CA VAL A 70 5.91 5.30 -0.57
C VAL A 70 6.38 4.01 0.08
N VAL A 71 5.97 3.83 1.34
CA VAL A 71 6.26 2.64 2.14
C VAL A 71 4.95 1.95 2.49
N LEU A 72 4.75 0.73 2.00
CA LEU A 72 3.71 -0.17 2.45
C LEU A 72 4.19 -0.92 3.70
N THR A 73 3.40 -0.92 4.76
CA THR A 73 3.75 -1.57 6.04
C THR A 73 2.56 -2.24 6.73
N MET A 74 1.35 -1.66 6.64
CA MET A 74 0.10 -2.23 7.19
C MET A 74 0.19 -2.70 8.66
N THR A 75 0.81 -1.89 9.53
CA THR A 75 1.18 -2.30 10.91
C THR A 75 0.02 -2.78 11.78
N SER A 76 -1.19 -2.24 11.60
CA SER A 76 -2.34 -2.55 12.46
C SER A 76 -3.07 -3.84 12.06
N ASN A 77 -3.21 -4.10 10.76
CA ASN A 77 -3.88 -5.28 10.22
C ASN A 77 -3.11 -5.76 8.97
N PRO A 78 -1.98 -6.47 9.16
CA PRO A 78 -1.13 -6.86 8.04
C PRO A 78 -1.83 -7.90 7.16
N SER A 79 -1.43 -7.95 5.90
CA SER A 79 -1.78 -9.07 5.02
C SER A 79 -1.24 -10.38 5.57
N SER A 80 -1.91 -11.48 5.24
CA SER A 80 -1.55 -12.83 5.66
C SER A 80 -1.98 -13.85 4.61
N GLN A 81 -1.66 -15.13 4.80
CA GLN A 81 -2.14 -16.17 3.89
C GLN A 81 -3.67 -16.25 3.82
N ALA A 82 -4.37 -15.97 4.92
CA ALA A 82 -5.84 -15.94 4.97
C ALA A 82 -6.43 -14.64 4.37
N ASN A 83 -5.68 -13.54 4.48
CA ASN A 83 -6.08 -12.22 4.00
C ASN A 83 -4.96 -11.64 3.10
N PRO A 84 -4.73 -12.21 1.91
CA PRO A 84 -3.63 -11.78 1.05
C PRO A 84 -3.91 -10.41 0.44
N LEU A 85 -2.84 -9.70 0.07
CA LEU A 85 -2.94 -8.45 -0.67
C LEU A 85 -2.39 -8.62 -2.08
N MET A 86 -3.14 -8.18 -3.09
CA MET A 86 -2.72 -8.21 -4.48
C MET A 86 -2.87 -6.85 -5.14
N PHE A 87 -1.80 -6.31 -5.69
CA PHE A 87 -1.83 -5.27 -6.71
C PHE A 87 -1.68 -5.95 -8.06
N ARG A 88 -2.62 -5.74 -8.98
CA ARG A 88 -2.51 -6.32 -10.32
C ARG A 88 -2.98 -5.39 -11.42
N LYS A 89 -2.35 -5.51 -12.58
CA LYS A 89 -2.89 -4.95 -13.82
C LYS A 89 -4.29 -5.52 -14.11
N SER A 90 -5.21 -4.65 -14.52
CA SER A 90 -6.52 -5.05 -15.04
C SER A 90 -6.67 -4.63 -16.50
N GLY A 91 -7.19 -5.54 -17.32
CA GLY A 91 -7.38 -5.30 -18.76
C GLY A 91 -6.16 -5.60 -19.63
N ALA A 92 -6.38 -5.51 -20.94
CA ALA A 92 -5.37 -5.70 -21.98
C ALA A 92 -4.58 -4.41 -22.24
N GLY A 93 -3.34 -4.55 -22.69
CA GLY A 93 -2.43 -3.42 -22.94
C GLY A 93 -1.22 -3.41 -22.01
N THR A 94 -0.49 -2.30 -22.06
CA THR A 94 0.75 -2.09 -21.31
C THR A 94 0.53 -2.15 -19.81
N ASN A 95 1.59 -2.51 -19.09
CA ASN A 95 1.59 -2.43 -17.64
C ASN A 95 1.35 -0.99 -17.17
N PRO A 96 0.61 -0.81 -16.06
CA PRO A 96 0.63 0.43 -15.31
C PRO A 96 2.07 0.81 -14.95
N LEU A 97 2.36 2.10 -14.97
CA LEU A 97 3.70 2.63 -14.72
C LEU A 97 3.70 3.61 -13.55
N ILE A 98 4.42 3.27 -12.50
CA ILE A 98 4.73 4.20 -11.39
C ILE A 98 6.09 4.82 -11.67
N ARG A 99 6.14 6.16 -11.65
CA ARG A 99 7.37 6.93 -11.66
C ARG A 99 7.78 7.32 -10.24
N ALA A 100 9.09 7.31 -9.99
CA ALA A 100 9.67 7.79 -8.76
C ALA A 100 9.22 9.21 -8.40
N PHE A 101 9.23 9.52 -7.11
CA PHE A 101 9.12 10.90 -6.67
C PHE A 101 10.41 11.67 -6.99
N SER A 102 10.32 12.99 -7.03
CA SER A 102 11.46 13.85 -7.31
C SER A 102 11.39 15.14 -6.49
N PRO A 103 12.51 15.64 -5.94
CA PRO A 103 13.81 14.96 -5.90
C PRO A 103 13.81 13.76 -4.94
N GLY A 104 14.64 12.74 -5.22
CA GLY A 104 15.15 11.87 -4.15
C GLY A 104 15.96 12.70 -3.16
N VAL A 105 15.72 12.50 -1.86
CA VAL A 105 16.31 13.34 -0.79
C VAL A 105 16.77 12.54 0.42
N SER A 106 16.63 11.21 0.41
CA SER A 106 17.07 10.38 1.52
C SER A 106 18.59 10.33 1.58
N THR A 107 19.13 10.40 2.79
CA THR A 107 20.57 10.21 3.05
C THR A 107 20.90 8.77 3.46
N SER A 108 19.90 7.89 3.52
CA SER A 108 20.08 6.49 3.90
C SER A 108 19.87 5.57 2.70
N VAL A 109 18.63 5.46 2.22
CA VAL A 109 18.28 4.81 0.95
C VAL A 109 16.90 5.30 0.48
N ASP A 110 16.72 5.54 -0.81
CA ASP A 110 15.47 5.81 -1.50
C ASP A 110 14.97 4.60 -2.30
N GLY A 111 13.67 4.58 -2.56
CA GLY A 111 13.04 3.52 -3.35
C GLY A 111 11.66 3.94 -3.82
N ILE A 112 11.26 3.46 -5.00
CA ILE A 112 9.97 3.83 -5.59
C ILE A 112 8.81 3.24 -4.77
N LEU A 113 8.83 1.93 -4.54
CA LEU A 113 7.87 1.26 -3.67
C LEU A 113 8.57 0.33 -2.68
N ILE A 114 8.41 0.64 -1.39
CA ILE A 114 9.03 -0.10 -0.30
C ILE A 114 7.98 -0.95 0.41
N LEU A 115 8.24 -2.24 0.55
CA LEU A 115 7.49 -3.16 1.41
C LEU A 115 8.30 -3.35 2.69
N ASN A 116 7.82 -2.78 3.79
CA ASN A 116 8.49 -2.85 5.09
C ASN A 116 7.79 -3.87 5.99
N GLY A 117 8.38 -5.05 6.10
CA GLY A 117 7.87 -6.20 6.87
C GLY A 117 6.49 -6.67 6.43
N CYS A 118 6.19 -6.53 5.14
CA CYS A 118 4.92 -7.03 4.59
C CYS A 118 5.05 -8.50 4.24
N ASP A 119 3.96 -9.25 4.48
CA ASP A 119 3.87 -10.66 4.15
C ASP A 119 2.68 -10.94 3.22
N ASN A 120 2.76 -11.95 2.37
CA ASN A 120 1.66 -12.37 1.49
C ASN A 120 1.14 -11.25 0.56
N VAL A 121 2.05 -10.40 0.08
CA VAL A 121 1.77 -9.36 -0.92
C VAL A 121 2.17 -9.85 -2.30
N THR A 122 1.25 -9.75 -3.27
CA THR A 122 1.53 -9.99 -4.69
C THR A 122 1.45 -8.68 -5.46
N ILE A 123 2.48 -8.38 -6.26
CA ILE A 123 2.49 -7.29 -7.24
C ILE A 123 2.66 -7.94 -8.61
N ASP A 124 1.64 -7.78 -9.47
CA ASP A 124 1.55 -8.47 -10.75
C ASP A 124 1.31 -7.47 -11.89
N GLY A 125 2.34 -7.26 -12.71
CA GLY A 125 2.21 -6.46 -13.93
C GLY A 125 2.25 -4.96 -13.71
N ILE A 126 3.00 -4.46 -12.73
CA ILE A 126 3.17 -3.02 -12.45
C ILE A 126 4.62 -2.64 -12.71
N ASP A 127 4.86 -1.76 -13.67
CA ASP A 127 6.20 -1.29 -14.02
C ASP A 127 6.60 -0.11 -13.13
N LEU A 128 7.90 -0.02 -12.84
CA LEU A 128 8.50 1.11 -12.13
C LEU A 128 9.54 1.79 -13.01
N ALA A 129 9.56 3.12 -13.02
CA ALA A 129 10.59 3.89 -13.67
C ALA A 129 11.09 5.05 -12.79
N GLU A 130 12.35 5.40 -12.97
CA GLU A 130 12.92 6.62 -12.43
C GLU A 130 12.18 7.86 -12.97
N ASN A 131 12.17 8.91 -12.16
CA ASN A 131 11.75 10.22 -12.57
C ASN A 131 12.88 10.90 -13.34
N PRO A 132 12.67 11.36 -14.59
CA PRO A 132 13.71 12.05 -15.35
C PRO A 132 14.17 13.37 -14.72
N GLY A 133 13.42 13.91 -13.75
CA GLY A 133 13.83 15.05 -12.93
C GLY A 133 14.94 14.75 -11.91
N ASN A 134 15.14 13.48 -11.56
CA ASN A 134 16.25 13.03 -10.72
C ASN A 134 17.50 12.90 -11.61
N SER A 135 18.33 13.93 -11.63
CA SER A 135 19.42 14.07 -12.60
C SER A 135 20.82 13.92 -11.99
N THR A 136 20.91 13.88 -10.66
CA THR A 136 22.17 13.64 -9.95
C THR A 136 22.13 12.30 -9.22
N PRO A 137 23.30 11.66 -8.98
CA PRO A 137 23.35 10.39 -8.24
C PRO A 137 22.71 10.43 -6.85
N THR A 138 22.59 11.60 -6.23
CA THR A 138 21.97 11.79 -4.92
C THR A 138 20.45 12.00 -4.99
N GLN A 139 19.87 12.09 -6.19
CA GLN A 139 18.44 12.26 -6.42
C GLN A 139 17.78 10.99 -6.96
N LEU A 140 18.55 10.11 -7.60
CA LEU A 140 18.06 8.85 -8.15
C LEU A 140 17.64 7.90 -7.03
N MET A 141 16.65 7.06 -7.30
CA MET A 141 16.22 6.00 -6.40
C MET A 141 17.20 4.82 -6.49
N GLU A 142 17.63 4.28 -5.34
CA GLU A 142 18.49 3.09 -5.32
C GLU A 142 17.71 1.80 -5.63
N PHE A 143 16.39 1.79 -5.35
CA PHE A 143 15.54 0.61 -5.55
C PHE A 143 14.24 0.93 -6.29
N GLY A 144 13.82 0.02 -7.15
CA GLY A 144 12.45 0.01 -7.67
C GLY A 144 11.49 -0.53 -6.61
N TYR A 145 11.44 -1.85 -6.49
CA TYR A 145 10.78 -2.53 -5.37
C TYR A 145 11.82 -2.86 -4.30
N ALA A 146 11.64 -2.38 -3.08
CA ALA A 146 12.48 -2.75 -1.94
C ALA A 146 11.69 -3.59 -0.94
N LEU A 147 12.24 -4.72 -0.50
CA LEU A 147 11.70 -5.50 0.61
C LEU A 147 12.64 -5.35 1.80
N VAL A 148 12.17 -4.68 2.85
CA VAL A 148 12.99 -4.32 4.01
C VAL A 148 12.35 -4.85 5.30
N LYS A 149 13.20 -5.16 6.28
CA LYS A 149 12.77 -5.67 7.57
C LYS A 149 12.26 -4.55 8.47
N VAL A 150 11.17 -4.80 9.20
CA VAL A 150 10.68 -3.89 10.25
C VAL A 150 11.59 -3.92 11.47
N SER A 151 12.14 -5.10 11.80
CA SER A 151 13.02 -5.27 12.98
C SER A 151 14.09 -6.35 12.73
N GLY A 152 14.90 -6.66 13.74
CA GLY A 152 15.88 -7.77 13.66
C GLY A 152 15.25 -9.15 13.55
N THR A 153 13.96 -9.30 13.87
CA THR A 153 13.23 -10.57 13.89
C THR A 153 12.00 -10.59 12.99
N ASN A 154 11.64 -9.44 12.39
CA ASN A 154 10.48 -9.32 11.52
C ASN A 154 10.90 -8.76 10.14
N GLY A 155 10.97 -9.67 9.17
CA GLY A 155 11.30 -9.40 7.77
C GLY A 155 10.07 -9.41 6.87
N CYS A 156 10.29 -9.59 5.56
CA CYS A 156 9.23 -9.78 4.58
C CYS A 156 9.12 -11.26 4.20
N TRP A 157 7.92 -11.84 4.14
CA TRP A 157 7.71 -13.27 3.91
C TRP A 157 6.60 -13.56 2.89
N ASN A 158 6.82 -14.56 2.02
CA ASN A 158 5.85 -15.01 1.02
C ASN A 158 5.30 -13.90 0.10
N ASN A 159 6.15 -12.97 -0.32
CA ASN A 159 5.78 -11.95 -1.31
C ASN A 159 6.12 -12.40 -2.72
N THR A 160 5.33 -11.98 -3.69
CA THR A 160 5.55 -12.24 -5.12
C THR A 160 5.55 -10.93 -5.89
N ILE A 161 6.60 -10.68 -6.65
CA ILE A 161 6.67 -9.57 -7.60
C ILE A 161 6.95 -10.19 -8.96
N LYS A 162 6.06 -9.98 -9.93
CA LYS A 162 6.13 -10.63 -11.24
C LYS A 162 5.54 -9.79 -12.36
N ASN A 163 5.88 -10.16 -13.59
CA ASN A 163 5.39 -9.57 -14.84
C ASN A 163 5.63 -8.07 -14.96
N CYS A 164 6.63 -7.52 -14.26
CA CYS A 164 6.96 -6.10 -14.24
C CYS A 164 8.33 -5.81 -14.86
N SER A 165 8.50 -4.59 -15.33
CA SER A 165 9.79 -3.98 -15.67
C SER A 165 10.19 -2.94 -14.61
N VAL A 166 11.48 -2.82 -14.33
CA VAL A 166 12.04 -1.79 -13.44
C VAL A 166 13.18 -1.09 -14.17
N THR A 167 13.08 0.23 -14.32
CA THR A 167 14.09 1.08 -14.99
C THR A 167 14.55 2.20 -14.05
N LEU A 168 15.82 2.20 -13.63
CA LEU A 168 16.36 3.16 -12.64
C LEU A 168 17.38 4.16 -13.23
N SER A 169 17.33 4.38 -14.54
CA SER A 169 18.32 5.17 -15.31
C SER A 169 17.68 5.89 -16.48
#